data_AF-A0A8H6HQG3-F1
#
_entry.id   AF-A0A8H6HQG3-F1
#
_cell.length_a   1.000
_cell.length_b   1.000
_cell.length_c   1.000
_cell.angle_alpha   90.00
_cell.angle_beta   90.00
_cell.angle_gamma   90.00
#
_symmetry.space_group_name_H-M   'P 1'
#
loop_
_entity.id
_entity.type
_entity.pdbx_description
1 polymer ?
#
loop_
_entity_poly.entity_id
_entity_poly.type
_entity_poly.pdbx_seq_one_letter_code
_entity_poly.pdbx_strand_id
1 'polypeptide(L)'
;LSSSKSFFRLLNVPFILDAKSNLRIKPEDITRAFEASPLRSDLVLAGPPHVARNSKSSIRCDVFFDIWDSQQGLRAQCLIKKELLIYGHKCAIQAARASPGTPLCQTCWKWGHPTKACQGRLRCPICGGPHSQNEHCHQCGGCKGNAKANPPVFPTPPGADCPHSWKCLACRRDGHRVSDRKCPFWDHHFDRAWAVAKYSEVRAHQ
;
A
#
# COMPACT_ATOMS: atom_id res chain seq x y z
N LEU A 1 -24.90 2.04 -8.52
CA LEU A 1 -24.37 0.84 -9.21
C LEU A 1 -23.20 0.32 -8.38
N SER A 2 -23.29 -0.85 -7.77
CA SER A 2 -22.13 -1.42 -7.07
C SER A 2 -21.09 -1.83 -8.12
N SER A 3 -19.94 -1.16 -8.12
CA SER A 3 -18.80 -1.53 -8.94
C SER A 3 -18.05 -2.70 -8.31
N SER A 4 -17.70 -3.71 -9.11
CA SER A 4 -16.75 -4.75 -8.73
C SER A 4 -15.32 -4.31 -9.11
N LYS A 5 -14.31 -5.05 -8.64
CA LYS A 5 -12.93 -4.91 -9.09
C LYS A 5 -12.49 -6.15 -9.84
N SER A 6 -11.84 -5.94 -10.98
CA SER A 6 -11.18 -6.99 -11.76
C SER A 6 -9.68 -6.75 -11.78
N PHE A 7 -8.90 -7.82 -11.68
CA PHE A 7 -7.45 -7.78 -11.48
C PHE A 7 -6.73 -8.35 -12.70
N PHE A 8 -5.68 -7.66 -13.12
CA PHE A 8 -4.92 -7.97 -14.32
C PHE A 8 -3.42 -7.89 -14.09
N ARG A 9 -2.69 -8.52 -15.01
CA ARG A 9 -1.28 -8.27 -15.24
C ARG A 9 -1.01 -8.08 -16.73
N LEU A 10 -0.13 -7.14 -17.03
CA LEU A 10 0.54 -7.03 -18.32
C LEU A 10 1.81 -7.84 -18.30
N LEU A 11 2.00 -8.67 -19.31
CA LEU A 11 3.17 -9.51 -19.48
C LEU A 11 4.19 -8.87 -20.41
N ASN A 12 5.46 -9.21 -20.21
CA ASN A 12 6.58 -8.86 -21.11
C ASN A 12 6.80 -7.35 -21.28
N VAL A 13 6.51 -6.56 -20.25
CA VAL A 13 6.74 -5.12 -20.27
C VAL A 13 8.26 -4.84 -20.18
N PRO A 14 8.84 -3.98 -21.04
CA PRO A 14 10.25 -3.62 -20.95
C PRO A 14 10.50 -2.91 -19.62
N PHE A 15 11.38 -3.47 -18.78
CA PHE A 15 11.72 -2.87 -17.50
C PHE A 15 12.82 -1.82 -17.63
N ILE A 16 13.81 -2.08 -18.48
CA ILE A 16 14.90 -1.16 -18.81
C ILE A 16 14.59 -0.57 -20.18
N LEU A 17 14.38 0.75 -20.22
CA LEU A 17 14.06 1.50 -21.45
C LEU A 17 15.33 1.99 -22.14
N ASP A 18 16.34 2.36 -21.36
CA ASP A 18 17.69 2.65 -21.84
C ASP A 18 18.71 2.13 -20.84
N ALA A 19 19.58 1.24 -21.31
CA ALA A 19 20.64 0.64 -20.49
C ALA A 19 21.74 1.65 -20.13
N LYS A 20 22.00 2.66 -20.96
CA LYS A 20 23.07 3.64 -20.73
C LYS A 20 22.72 4.62 -19.63
N SER A 21 21.50 5.14 -19.62
CA SER A 21 21.00 6.02 -18.56
C SER A 21 20.37 5.28 -17.37
N ASN A 22 20.30 3.94 -17.42
CA ASN A 22 19.57 3.11 -16.46
C ASN A 22 18.12 3.60 -16.28
N LEU A 23 17.52 4.09 -17.37
CA LEU A 23 16.13 4.52 -17.40
C LEU A 23 15.23 3.29 -17.29
N ARG A 24 14.32 3.31 -16.32
CA ARG A 24 13.39 2.22 -16.03
C ARG A 24 11.96 2.67 -16.24
N ILE A 25 11.12 1.72 -16.63
CA ILE A 25 9.70 1.96 -16.74
C ILE A 25 9.10 2.26 -15.36
N LYS A 26 8.20 3.24 -15.31
CA LYS A 26 7.49 3.68 -14.11
C LYS A 26 5.98 3.49 -14.27
N PRO A 27 5.22 3.45 -13.16
CA PRO A 27 3.75 3.41 -13.20
C PRO A 27 3.11 4.49 -14.08
N GLU A 28 3.71 5.68 -14.14
CA GLU A 28 3.20 6.79 -14.95
C GLU A 28 3.33 6.51 -16.44
N ASP A 29 4.40 5.82 -16.86
CA ASP A 29 4.58 5.43 -18.26
C ASP A 29 3.50 4.45 -18.71
N ILE A 30 3.11 3.53 -17.82
CA ILE A 30 2.02 2.58 -18.04
C ILE A 30 0.67 3.29 -18.12
N THR A 31 0.44 4.23 -17.21
CA THR A 31 -0.82 5.02 -17.18
C THR A 31 -0.99 5.79 -18.47
N ARG A 32 0.08 6.46 -18.96
CA ARG A 32 0.05 7.14 -20.27
C ARG A 32 -0.19 6.18 -21.43
N ALA A 33 0.39 4.98 -21.40
CA ALA A 33 0.15 3.97 -22.43
C ALA A 33 -1.31 3.48 -22.43
N PHE A 34 -1.96 3.41 -21.27
CA PHE A 34 -3.38 3.06 -21.16
C PHE A 34 -4.28 4.16 -21.71
N GLU A 35 -3.98 5.42 -21.41
CA GLU A 35 -4.74 6.58 -21.91
C GLU A 35 -4.64 6.74 -23.44
N ALA A 36 -3.47 6.44 -24.01
CA ALA A 36 -3.21 6.47 -25.44
C ALA A 36 -3.77 5.23 -26.18
N SER A 37 -4.21 4.20 -25.46
CA SER A 37 -4.66 2.94 -26.05
C SER A 37 -6.10 3.02 -26.58
N PRO A 38 -6.43 2.28 -27.65
CA PRO A 38 -7.81 2.01 -28.05
C PRO A 38 -8.67 1.37 -26.94
N LEU A 39 -8.04 0.72 -25.95
CA LEU A 39 -8.72 0.06 -24.82
C LEU A 39 -9.05 1.01 -23.65
N ARG A 40 -8.75 2.31 -23.76
CA ARG A 40 -8.89 3.29 -22.67
C ARG A 40 -10.28 3.32 -22.03
N SER A 41 -11.34 3.04 -22.78
CA SER A 41 -12.72 3.03 -22.27
C SER A 41 -12.97 1.89 -21.27
N ASP A 42 -12.26 0.78 -21.42
CA ASP A 42 -12.37 -0.39 -20.55
C ASP A 42 -11.33 -0.36 -19.41
N LEU A 43 -10.24 0.39 -19.59
CA LEU A 43 -9.15 0.58 -18.62
C LEU A 43 -9.46 1.67 -17.57
N VAL A 44 -10.61 1.59 -16.91
CA VAL A 44 -10.92 2.49 -15.79
C VAL A 44 -10.20 2.02 -14.53
N LEU A 45 -8.97 2.50 -14.34
CA LEU A 45 -8.11 2.09 -13.24
C LEU A 45 -8.74 2.34 -11.87
N ALA A 46 -8.64 1.35 -10.99
CA ALA A 46 -9.05 1.45 -9.58
C ALA A 46 -7.90 1.87 -8.65
N GLY A 47 -6.70 2.01 -9.20
CA GLY A 47 -5.49 2.52 -8.56
C GLY A 47 -4.33 2.60 -9.56
N PRO A 48 -3.17 3.15 -9.16
CA PRO A 48 -1.99 3.17 -10.00
C PRO A 48 -1.50 1.74 -10.34
N PRO A 49 -1.03 1.51 -11.58
CA PRO A 49 -0.43 0.22 -11.94
C PRO A 49 0.88 -0.01 -11.19
N HIS A 50 1.18 -1.27 -10.90
CA HIS A 50 2.35 -1.68 -10.13
C HIS A 50 3.34 -2.47 -11.01
N VAL A 51 4.58 -1.97 -11.13
CA VAL A 51 5.65 -2.63 -11.88
C VAL A 51 6.36 -3.65 -10.98
N ALA A 52 6.24 -4.93 -11.34
CA ALA A 52 6.86 -6.05 -10.65
C ALA A 52 7.95 -6.69 -11.52
N ARG A 53 9.22 -6.55 -11.12
CA ARG A 53 10.33 -7.12 -11.87
C ARG A 53 10.38 -8.64 -11.71
N ASN A 54 10.45 -9.37 -12.82
CA ASN A 54 10.39 -10.84 -12.81
C ASN A 54 11.63 -11.49 -12.16
N SER A 55 12.80 -10.84 -12.22
CA SER A 55 14.02 -11.25 -11.50
C SER A 55 15.03 -10.09 -11.40
N LYS A 56 16.08 -10.24 -10.58
CA LYS A 56 17.15 -9.23 -10.44
C LYS A 56 17.96 -8.97 -11.72
N SER A 57 17.99 -9.92 -12.65
CA SER A 57 18.69 -9.82 -13.93
C SER A 57 17.76 -9.58 -15.12
N SER A 58 16.44 -9.73 -14.93
CA SER A 58 15.47 -9.56 -16.01
C SER A 58 15.44 -8.13 -16.53
N ILE A 59 15.47 -7.99 -17.85
CA ILE A 59 15.19 -6.74 -18.58
C ILE A 59 13.69 -6.52 -18.81
N ARG A 60 12.85 -7.49 -18.43
CA ARG A 60 11.39 -7.45 -18.48
C ARG A 60 10.76 -7.49 -17.10
N CYS A 61 9.54 -6.98 -17.01
CA CYS A 61 8.70 -6.98 -15.83
C CYS A 61 7.27 -7.37 -16.19
N ASP A 62 6.53 -7.81 -15.18
CA ASP A 62 5.08 -7.90 -15.22
C ASP A 62 4.52 -6.62 -14.56
N VAL A 63 3.42 -6.08 -15.08
CA VAL A 63 2.76 -4.92 -14.47
C VAL A 63 1.36 -5.31 -14.00
N PHE A 64 1.11 -5.25 -12.70
CA PHE A 64 -0.18 -5.55 -12.11
C PHE A 64 -1.07 -4.30 -12.07
N PHE A 65 -2.35 -4.45 -12.35
CA PHE A 65 -3.31 -3.34 -12.28
C PHE A 65 -4.72 -3.86 -11.98
N ASP A 66 -5.53 -3.03 -11.35
CA ASP A 66 -6.95 -3.28 -11.11
C ASP A 66 -7.82 -2.24 -11.82
N ILE A 67 -9.00 -2.66 -12.27
CA ILE A 67 -9.99 -1.78 -12.89
C ILE A 67 -11.31 -1.82 -12.11
N TRP A 68 -12.05 -0.73 -12.19
CA TRP A 68 -13.47 -0.72 -11.86
C TRP A 68 -14.26 -1.43 -12.95
N ASP A 69 -14.98 -2.47 -12.56
CA ASP A 69 -15.75 -3.32 -13.44
C ASP A 69 -17.23 -3.37 -13.03
N SER A 70 -18.05 -3.83 -13.95
CA SER A 70 -19.42 -4.29 -13.69
C SER A 70 -19.41 -5.55 -12.80
N GLN A 71 -20.53 -5.83 -12.12
CA GLN A 71 -20.69 -7.09 -11.38
C GLN A 71 -20.54 -8.33 -12.28
N GLN A 72 -20.87 -8.22 -13.57
CA GLN A 72 -20.78 -9.31 -14.55
C GLN A 72 -19.40 -9.44 -15.21
N GLY A 73 -18.45 -8.55 -14.89
CA GLY A 73 -17.10 -8.61 -15.44
C GLY A 73 -17.00 -8.23 -16.92
N LEU A 74 -17.91 -7.43 -17.46
CA LEU A 74 -17.96 -7.08 -18.88
C LEU A 74 -16.67 -6.38 -19.35
N ARG A 75 -16.12 -5.46 -18.57
CA ARG A 75 -14.85 -4.79 -18.94
C ARG A 75 -13.70 -5.77 -18.88
N ALA A 76 -13.68 -6.64 -17.87
CA ALA A 76 -12.69 -7.68 -17.80
C ALA A 76 -12.69 -8.58 -19.05
N GLN A 77 -13.87 -8.99 -19.52
CA GLN A 77 -14.00 -9.80 -20.73
C GLN A 77 -13.46 -9.07 -21.98
N CYS A 78 -13.66 -7.76 -22.09
CA CYS A 78 -13.11 -6.96 -23.20
C CYS A 78 -11.57 -6.88 -23.18
N LEU A 79 -10.95 -6.98 -22.01
CA LEU A 79 -9.49 -6.83 -21.83
C LEU A 79 -8.72 -8.16 -21.87
N ILE A 80 -9.32 -9.27 -21.47
CA ILE A 80 -8.65 -10.59 -21.46
C ILE A 80 -8.13 -10.93 -22.86
N LYS A 81 -6.86 -11.33 -22.95
CA LYS A 81 -6.15 -11.68 -24.21
C LYS A 81 -5.96 -10.51 -25.17
N LYS A 82 -6.23 -9.27 -24.78
CA LYS A 82 -5.83 -8.09 -25.55
C LYS A 82 -4.35 -7.79 -25.34
N GLU A 83 -3.80 -7.01 -26.26
CA GLU A 83 -2.41 -6.58 -26.22
C GLU A 83 -2.33 -5.06 -26.24
N LEU A 84 -1.30 -4.52 -25.61
CA LEU A 84 -0.93 -3.11 -25.63
C LEU A 84 0.48 -2.96 -26.17
N LEU A 85 0.74 -1.86 -26.88
CA LEU A 85 2.09 -1.49 -27.26
C LEU A 85 2.67 -0.55 -26.21
N ILE A 86 3.75 -0.98 -25.55
CA ILE A 86 4.49 -0.19 -24.56
C ILE A 86 5.92 -0.05 -25.06
N TYR A 87 6.33 1.17 -25.41
CA TYR A 87 7.64 1.46 -26.01
C TYR A 87 7.99 0.53 -27.20
N GLY A 88 7.01 0.25 -28.07
CA GLY A 88 7.20 -0.63 -29.24
C GLY A 88 7.14 -2.14 -28.94
N HIS A 89 6.98 -2.53 -27.68
CA HIS A 89 6.84 -3.92 -27.28
C HIS A 89 5.37 -4.31 -27.12
N LYS A 90 4.98 -5.46 -27.67
CA LYS A 90 3.66 -6.06 -27.45
C LYS A 90 3.60 -6.66 -26.04
N CYS A 91 2.66 -6.18 -25.25
CA CYS A 91 2.45 -6.60 -23.87
C CYS A 91 1.03 -7.15 -23.73
N ALA A 92 0.90 -8.42 -23.37
CA ALA A 92 -0.39 -9.10 -23.28
C ALA A 92 -1.07 -8.85 -21.93
N ILE A 93 -2.37 -8.58 -21.95
CA ILE A 93 -3.22 -8.46 -20.76
C ILE A 93 -3.73 -9.85 -20.38
N GLN A 94 -3.44 -10.26 -19.15
CA GLN A 94 -3.92 -11.50 -18.57
C GLN A 94 -4.67 -11.24 -17.26
N ALA A 95 -5.75 -11.98 -17.02
CA ALA A 95 -6.39 -11.99 -15.71
C ALA A 95 -5.39 -12.40 -14.62
N ALA A 96 -5.46 -11.72 -13.48
CA ALA A 96 -4.65 -11.98 -12.31
C ALA A 96 -5.55 -12.25 -11.10
N ARG A 97 -4.94 -12.77 -10.04
CA ARG A 97 -5.58 -12.76 -8.71
C ARG A 97 -5.40 -11.38 -8.09
N ALA A 98 -6.26 -11.04 -7.14
CA ALA A 98 -6.03 -9.87 -6.29
C ALA A 98 -4.62 -9.94 -5.70
N SER A 99 -3.83 -8.90 -5.94
CA SER A 99 -2.53 -8.72 -5.31
C SER A 99 -2.72 -7.66 -4.22
N PRO A 100 -2.97 -8.03 -2.95
CA PRO A 100 -3.19 -7.07 -1.88
C PRO A 100 -1.89 -6.37 -1.43
N GLY A 101 -0.75 -6.68 -2.07
CA GLY A 101 0.56 -6.25 -1.65
C GLY A 101 0.99 -6.88 -0.31
N THR A 102 1.98 -6.27 0.31
CA THR A 102 2.41 -6.58 1.67
C THR A 102 1.30 -6.16 2.62
N PRO A 103 0.70 -7.07 3.39
CA PRO A 103 -0.40 -6.71 4.29
C PRO A 103 0.09 -5.91 5.50
N LEU A 104 -0.71 -4.95 5.93
CA LEU A 104 -0.60 -4.28 7.22
C LEU A 104 -1.38 -5.07 8.28
N CYS A 105 -0.67 -5.67 9.23
CA CYS A 105 -1.28 -6.37 10.36
C CYS A 105 -2.02 -5.40 11.28
N GLN A 106 -3.30 -5.66 11.57
CA GLN A 106 -4.11 -4.81 12.46
C GLN A 106 -3.91 -5.10 13.95
N THR A 107 -3.19 -6.18 14.30
CA THR A 107 -2.84 -6.50 15.69
C THR A 107 -1.58 -5.77 16.11
N CYS A 108 -0.48 -5.95 15.38
CA CYS A 108 0.82 -5.38 15.75
C CYS A 108 1.19 -4.13 14.95
N TRP A 109 0.37 -3.75 13.95
CA TRP A 109 0.55 -2.55 13.12
C TRP A 109 1.88 -2.55 12.35
N LYS A 110 2.34 -3.74 11.94
CA LYS A 110 3.50 -3.92 11.06
C LYS A 110 3.07 -4.40 9.69
N TRP A 111 3.75 -3.87 8.68
CA TRP A 111 3.71 -4.38 7.32
C TRP A 111 4.49 -5.71 7.25
N GLY A 112 3.97 -6.70 6.53
CA GLY A 112 4.70 -7.95 6.25
C GLY A 112 3.86 -9.22 6.36
N HIS A 113 2.78 -9.18 7.14
CA HIS A 113 1.95 -10.35 7.43
C HIS A 113 0.50 -9.96 7.70
N PRO A 114 -0.47 -10.81 7.35
CA PRO A 114 -1.87 -10.57 7.68
C PRO A 114 -2.11 -10.77 9.18
N THR A 115 -3.15 -10.14 9.71
CA THR A 115 -3.55 -10.26 11.13
C THR A 115 -3.66 -11.71 11.61
N LYS A 116 -4.20 -12.60 10.78
CA LYS A 116 -4.35 -14.04 11.11
C LYS A 116 -3.02 -14.79 11.31
N ALA A 117 -1.93 -14.29 10.74
CA ALA A 117 -0.59 -14.87 10.87
C ALA A 117 0.28 -14.09 11.88
N CYS A 118 -0.31 -13.18 12.66
CA CYS A 118 0.42 -12.36 13.62
C CYS A 118 0.80 -13.18 14.85
N GLN A 119 2.10 -13.26 15.12
CA GLN A 119 2.66 -13.80 16.37
C GLN A 119 3.01 -12.70 17.39
N GLY A 120 2.76 -11.43 17.04
CA GLY A 120 2.98 -10.28 17.91
C GLY A 120 1.81 -10.00 18.85
N ARG A 121 2.04 -9.07 19.79
CA ARG A 121 1.02 -8.58 20.73
C ARG A 121 0.16 -7.48 20.11
N LEU A 122 -1.08 -7.34 20.60
CA LEU A 122 -1.96 -6.22 20.31
C LEU A 122 -1.24 -4.90 20.62
N ARG A 123 -1.36 -3.94 19.69
CA ARG A 123 -0.88 -2.58 19.85
C ARG A 123 -1.95 -1.59 19.45
N CYS A 124 -1.99 -0.47 20.14
CA CYS A 124 -2.85 0.66 19.81
C CYS A 124 -2.30 1.32 18.54
N PRO A 125 -3.10 1.55 17.48
CA PRO A 125 -2.63 2.23 16.26
C PRO A 125 -2.18 3.67 16.50
N ILE A 126 -2.62 4.29 17.60
CA ILE A 126 -2.37 5.70 17.91
C ILE A 126 -1.02 5.84 18.62
N CYS A 127 -0.84 5.18 19.78
CA CYS A 127 0.36 5.33 20.61
C CYS A 127 1.28 4.11 20.63
N GLY A 128 0.88 2.98 20.03
CA GLY A 128 1.67 1.74 20.03
C GLY A 128 1.68 0.96 21.34
N GLY A 129 0.92 1.41 22.36
CA GLY A 129 0.77 0.77 23.67
C GLY A 129 -0.06 -0.53 23.63
N PRO A 130 -0.05 -1.34 24.70
CA PRO A 130 -0.64 -2.68 24.73
C PRO A 130 -2.17 -2.67 24.98
N HIS A 131 -2.91 -1.95 24.14
CA HIS A 131 -4.36 -1.80 24.22
C HIS A 131 -4.97 -1.57 22.84
N SER A 132 -6.29 -1.74 22.70
CA SER A 132 -6.99 -1.48 21.43
C SER A 132 -7.15 0.02 21.15
N GLN A 133 -7.62 0.38 19.95
CA GLN A 133 -7.96 1.77 19.65
C GLN A 133 -9.10 2.30 20.53
N ASN A 134 -10.12 1.47 20.81
CA ASN A 134 -11.29 1.88 21.59
C ASN A 134 -10.93 2.15 23.06
N GLU A 135 -9.96 1.43 23.59
CA GLU A 135 -9.49 1.61 24.97
C GLU A 135 -8.47 2.76 25.09
N HIS A 136 -8.14 3.45 23.99
CA HIS A 136 -7.04 4.40 23.96
C HIS A 136 -7.18 5.50 25.01
N CYS A 137 -8.32 6.18 25.08
CA CYS A 137 -8.53 7.27 26.03
C CYS A 137 -8.47 6.81 27.49
N HIS A 138 -8.76 5.54 27.78
CA HIS A 138 -8.79 5.00 29.14
C HIS A 138 -7.48 4.35 29.59
N GLN A 139 -6.69 3.81 28.66
CA GLN A 139 -5.48 3.05 28.95
C GLN A 139 -4.20 3.81 28.61
N CYS A 140 -4.24 4.78 27.69
CA CYS A 140 -3.06 5.55 27.33
C CYS A 140 -2.71 6.54 28.45
N GLY A 141 -1.49 6.48 28.99
CA GLY A 141 -1.05 7.39 30.05
C GLY A 141 -1.16 8.88 29.68
N GLY A 142 -1.00 9.23 28.40
CA GLY A 142 -1.19 10.59 27.92
C GLY A 142 -2.65 11.05 27.84
N CYS A 143 -3.61 10.12 27.70
CA CYS A 143 -5.04 10.45 27.52
C CYS A 143 -5.90 10.16 28.74
N LYS A 144 -5.51 9.21 29.60
CA LYS A 144 -6.28 8.79 30.78
C LYS A 144 -6.50 9.91 31.79
N GLY A 145 -5.67 10.96 31.73
CA GLY A 145 -5.60 12.00 32.74
C GLY A 145 -4.94 11.49 34.02
N ASN A 146 -4.72 12.42 34.94
CA ASN A 146 -4.19 12.15 36.26
C ASN A 146 -4.81 13.12 37.26
N ALA A 147 -5.87 12.69 37.95
CA ALA A 147 -6.54 13.48 38.99
C ALA A 147 -5.64 13.77 40.21
N LYS A 148 -4.55 13.01 40.39
CA LYS A 148 -3.56 13.21 41.45
C LYS A 148 -2.41 14.13 41.04
N ALA A 149 -2.34 14.56 39.78
CA ALA A 149 -1.35 15.55 39.35
C ALA A 149 -1.69 16.94 39.93
N ASN A 150 -0.69 17.81 40.04
CA ASN A 150 -0.89 19.19 40.47
C ASN A 150 -0.32 20.14 39.39
N PRO A 151 -1.16 20.82 38.58
CA PRO A 151 -2.63 20.78 38.60
C PRO A 151 -3.21 19.44 38.09
N PRO A 152 -4.47 19.09 38.45
CA PRO A 152 -5.13 17.89 37.95
C PRO A 152 -5.21 17.88 36.43
N VAL A 153 -4.85 16.75 35.81
CA VAL A 153 -4.98 16.56 34.36
C VAL A 153 -6.25 15.76 34.10
N PHE A 154 -7.21 16.37 33.38
CA PHE A 154 -8.45 15.69 33.03
C PHE A 154 -8.24 14.65 31.91
N PRO A 155 -9.04 13.57 31.88
CA PRO A 155 -9.03 12.62 30.76
C PRO A 155 -9.41 13.31 29.44
N THR A 156 -8.80 12.88 28.34
CA THR A 156 -9.15 13.35 27.00
C THR A 156 -10.54 12.84 26.61
N PRO A 157 -11.49 13.72 26.25
CA PRO A 157 -12.82 13.30 25.82
C PRO A 157 -12.77 12.38 24.60
N PRO A 158 -13.72 11.44 24.45
CA PRO A 158 -13.85 10.64 23.24
C PRO A 158 -13.97 11.53 21.98
N GLY A 159 -13.16 11.25 20.97
CA GLY A 159 -13.16 11.99 19.70
C GLY A 159 -12.32 13.27 19.68
N ALA A 160 -11.82 13.74 20.83
CA ALA A 160 -10.87 14.85 20.87
C ALA A 160 -9.47 14.40 20.42
N ASP A 161 -8.66 15.35 19.94
CA ASP A 161 -7.27 15.09 19.60
C ASP A 161 -6.47 14.68 20.84
N CYS A 162 -5.60 13.69 20.66
CA CYS A 162 -4.77 13.19 21.74
C CYS A 162 -3.74 14.26 22.15
N PRO A 163 -3.58 14.57 23.45
CA PRO A 163 -2.69 15.63 23.93
C PRO A 163 -1.20 15.24 23.88
N HIS A 164 -0.89 14.01 23.44
CA HIS A 164 0.48 13.53 23.31
C HIS A 164 0.91 13.46 21.85
N SER A 165 2.18 13.76 21.61
CA SER A 165 2.82 13.51 20.32
C SER A 165 2.94 12.01 20.09
N TRP A 166 2.64 11.57 18.87
CA TRP A 166 2.75 10.17 18.49
C TRP A 166 3.42 10.02 17.13
N LYS A 167 4.21 8.96 17.01
CA LYS A 167 4.99 8.62 15.82
C LYS A 167 4.35 7.46 15.09
N CYS A 168 4.39 7.48 13.76
CA CYS A 168 3.97 6.36 12.92
C CYS A 168 4.65 5.06 13.37
N LEU A 169 3.86 4.00 13.60
CA LEU A 169 4.36 2.72 14.13
C LEU A 169 5.32 1.99 13.18
N ALA A 170 5.26 2.30 11.88
CA ALA A 170 6.16 1.72 10.89
C ALA A 170 7.40 2.60 10.64
N CYS A 171 7.23 3.86 10.24
CA CYS A 171 8.34 4.72 9.82
C CYS A 171 8.89 5.66 10.89
N ARG A 172 8.25 5.72 12.08
CA ARG A 172 8.65 6.55 13.23
C ARG A 172 8.64 8.07 13.01
N ARG A 173 8.08 8.55 11.90
CA ARG A 173 7.86 10.00 11.67
C ARG A 173 6.52 10.44 12.25
N ASP A 174 6.45 11.70 12.66
CA ASP A 174 5.24 12.34 13.15
C ASP A 174 4.29 12.71 11.98
N GLY A 175 3.05 13.09 12.31
CA GLY A 175 2.10 13.70 11.36
C GLY A 175 1.26 12.74 10.49
N HIS A 176 1.40 11.42 10.66
CA HIS A 176 0.55 10.42 9.98
C HIS A 176 0.56 9.06 10.68
N ARG A 177 -0.53 8.30 10.52
CA ARG A 177 -0.70 6.92 11.01
C ARG A 177 -0.06 5.92 10.07
N VAL A 178 0.23 4.73 10.57
CA VAL A 178 0.78 3.63 9.75
C VAL A 178 -0.15 3.18 8.62
N SER A 179 -1.45 3.38 8.79
CA SER A 179 -2.50 3.10 7.80
C SER A 179 -2.67 4.22 6.77
N ASP A 180 -2.10 5.39 7.01
CA ASP A 180 -2.28 6.54 6.12
C ASP A 180 -1.45 6.38 4.86
N ARG A 181 -1.98 6.85 3.72
CA ARG A 181 -1.25 6.86 2.44
C ARG A 181 0.01 7.71 2.45
N LYS A 182 0.16 8.59 3.46
CA LYS A 182 1.37 9.39 3.69
C LYS A 182 2.55 8.57 4.23
N CYS A 183 2.29 7.34 4.71
CA CYS A 183 3.34 6.45 5.19
C CYS A 183 4.14 5.88 4.00
N PRO A 184 5.48 5.95 3.99
CA PRO A 184 6.28 5.36 2.91
C PRO A 184 6.04 3.86 2.72
N PHE A 185 5.68 3.15 3.79
CA PHE A 185 5.32 1.73 3.69
C PHE A 185 4.03 1.51 2.88
N TRP A 186 3.14 2.50 2.81
CA TRP A 186 2.00 2.46 1.91
C TRP A 186 2.47 2.55 0.47
N ASP A 187 3.29 3.52 0.10
CA ASP A 187 3.75 3.66 -1.30
C ASP A 187 4.55 2.44 -1.76
N HIS A 188 5.33 1.84 -0.85
CA HIS A 188 6.13 0.65 -1.09
C HIS A 188 5.46 -0.66 -0.67
N HIS A 189 4.14 -0.70 -0.45
CA HIS A 189 3.48 -1.91 0.06
C HIS A 189 3.64 -3.12 -0.87
N PHE A 190 3.85 -2.94 -2.17
CA PHE A 190 4.16 -4.07 -3.06
C PHE A 190 5.62 -4.53 -3.03
N ASP A 191 6.53 -3.77 -2.42
CA ASP A 191 7.94 -4.11 -2.31
C ASP A 191 8.28 -4.63 -0.91
N ARG A 192 8.11 -5.94 -0.73
CA ARG A 192 8.44 -6.62 0.54
C ARG A 192 9.92 -6.47 0.89
N ALA A 193 10.82 -6.49 -0.09
CA ALA A 193 12.25 -6.39 0.16
C ALA A 193 12.61 -5.00 0.69
N TRP A 194 12.02 -3.95 0.11
CA TRP A 194 12.10 -2.59 0.61
C TRP A 194 11.55 -2.49 2.03
N ALA A 195 10.39 -3.07 2.32
CA ALA A 195 9.80 -3.00 3.67
C ALA A 195 10.72 -3.64 4.72
N VAL A 196 11.35 -4.78 4.41
CA VAL A 196 12.34 -5.43 5.27
C VAL A 196 13.57 -4.54 5.48
N ALA A 197 14.15 -4.01 4.41
CA ALA A 197 15.30 -3.11 4.48
C ALA A 197 14.99 -1.86 5.30
N LYS A 198 13.83 -1.24 5.07
CA LYS A 198 13.40 -0.03 5.79
C LYS A 198 13.17 -0.29 7.26
N TYR A 199 12.61 -1.45 7.63
CA TYR A 199 12.50 -1.81 9.04
C TYR A 199 13.87 -1.97 9.72
N SER A 200 14.89 -2.47 9.02
CA SER A 200 16.26 -2.55 9.54
C SER A 200 16.85 -1.16 9.78
N GLU A 201 16.69 -0.23 8.82
CA GLU A 201 17.14 1.17 8.97
C GLU A 201 16.46 1.86 10.15
N VAL A 202 15.13 1.73 10.25
CA VAL A 202 14.36 2.36 11.32
C VAL A 202 14.80 1.87 12.70
N ARG A 203 15.16 0.59 12.85
CA ARG A 203 15.67 0.02 14.11
C ARG A 203 17.07 0.51 14.47
N ALA A 204 17.92 0.77 13.48
CA ALA A 204 19.28 1.25 13.71
C ALA A 204 19.34 2.69 14.25
N HIS A 205 18.25 3.45 14.11
CA HIS A 205 18.12 4.82 14.60
C HIS A 205 17.25 4.91 15.87
N GLN A 206 17.04 3.78 16.57
CA GLN A 206 16.36 3.70 17.87
C GLN A 206 17.38 3.59 18.99
#